data_AF-A0A950WQL2-F1
#
_entry.id   AF-A0A950WQL2-F1
#
_cell.length_a   1.000
_cell.length_b   1.000
_cell.length_c   1.000
_cell.angle_alpha   90.00
_cell.angle_beta   90.00
_cell.angle_gamma   90.00
#
_symmetry.space_group_name_H-M   'P 1'
#
loop_
_entity.id
_entity.type
_entity.pdbx_description
1 polymer ?
#
loop_
_entity_poly.entity_id
_entity_poly.type
_entity_poly.pdbx_seq_one_letter_code
_entity_poly.pdbx_strand_id
1 'polypeptide(L)'
;LEAELFIPARAIGFVRPGQDVRVLYDAFPYQHFGTYRAKIVSISQTIVTANDIVGPVTLQGPAYRAVAKLERPDIDAYGKRVPLQPDMVLHADVILERLKLMEWILNPLRSARG
;
A
#
# COMPACT_ATOMS: atom_id res chain seq x y z
N LEU A 1 -14.52 -2.02 -4.66
CA LEU A 1 -13.50 -3.09 -4.76
C LEU A 1 -12.49 -2.86 -3.65
N GLU A 2 -11.97 -3.94 -3.07
CA GLU A 2 -11.00 -3.90 -1.98
C GLU A 2 -9.75 -4.68 -2.39
N ALA A 3 -8.61 -4.26 -1.84
CA ALA A 3 -7.33 -4.91 -1.99
C ALA A 3 -6.86 -5.39 -0.62
N GLU A 4 -6.38 -6.63 -0.57
CA GLU A 4 -5.76 -7.18 0.61
C GLU A 4 -4.26 -6.93 0.57
N LEU A 5 -3.74 -6.34 1.64
CA LEU A 5 -2.34 -5.97 1.76
C LEU A 5 -1.72 -6.72 2.94
N PHE A 6 -0.49 -7.18 2.78
CA PHE A 6 0.28 -7.79 3.85
C PHE A 6 1.40 -6.84 4.26
N ILE A 7 1.26 -6.29 5.46
CA ILE A 7 2.15 -5.26 6.00
C ILE A 7 3.18 -5.94 6.90
N PRO A 8 4.49 -5.85 6.64
CA PRO A 8 5.50 -6.44 7.51
C PRO A 8 5.33 -6.00 8.96
N ALA A 9 5.48 -6.92 9.92
CA ALA A 9 5.28 -6.62 11.35
C ALA A 9 6.13 -5.43 11.85
N ARG A 10 7.34 -5.27 11.32
CA ARG A 10 8.25 -4.15 11.62
C ARG A 10 7.71 -2.76 11.22
N ALA A 11 6.77 -2.71 10.27
CA ALA A 11 6.22 -1.47 9.72
C ALA A 11 4.84 -1.12 10.30
N ILE A 12 4.21 -2.02 11.07
CA ILE A 12 2.82 -1.86 11.51
C ILE A 12 2.60 -0.61 12.37
N GLY A 13 3.60 -0.18 13.15
CA GLY A 13 3.52 1.00 14.01
C GLY A 13 3.32 2.32 13.24
N PHE A 14 3.61 2.33 11.94
CA PHE A 14 3.48 3.50 11.07
C PHE A 14 2.21 3.48 10.21
N VAL A 15 1.50 2.35 10.17
CA VAL A 15 0.31 2.19 9.33
C VAL A 15 -0.97 2.31 10.15
N ARG A 16 -1.91 3.12 9.67
CA ARG A 16 -3.20 3.38 10.32
C ARG A 16 -4.33 3.46 9.29
N PRO A 17 -5.57 3.09 9.67
CA PRO A 17 -6.74 3.36 8.86
C PRO A 17 -6.82 4.84 8.46
N GLY A 18 -7.28 5.09 7.23
CA GLY A 18 -7.40 6.42 6.64
C GLY A 18 -6.21 6.87 5.80
N GLN A 19 -5.04 6.22 5.91
CA GLN A 19 -3.87 6.55 5.10
C GLN A 19 -4.10 6.29 3.60
N ASP A 20 -3.52 7.14 2.78
CA ASP A 20 -3.49 6.97 1.33
C ASP A 20 -2.51 5.85 0.97
N VAL A 21 -2.89 5.06 -0.01
CA VAL A 21 -2.09 3.95 -0.55
C VAL A 21 -1.98 4.16 -2.05
N ARG A 22 -0.76 4.00 -2.57
CA ARG A 22 -0.50 3.92 -4.00
C ARG A 22 -0.45 2.45 -4.39
N VAL A 23 -1.23 2.08 -5.39
CA VAL A 23 -1.37 0.70 -5.88
C VAL A 23 -0.73 0.60 -7.25
N LEU A 24 0.11 -0.43 -7.42
CA LEU A 24 0.78 -0.80 -8.64
C LEU A 24 0.35 -2.23 -8.98
N TYR A 25 -0.38 -2.42 -10.07
CA TYR A 25 -0.86 -3.73 -10.46
C TYR A 25 0.22 -4.46 -11.26
N ASP A 26 0.56 -5.70 -10.88
CA ASP A 26 1.65 -6.45 -11.52
C ASP A 26 1.33 -6.76 -12.99
N ALA A 27 0.05 -6.99 -13.31
CA ALA A 27 -0.43 -7.21 -14.67
C ALA A 27 -0.38 -5.94 -15.56
N PHE A 28 -0.18 -4.75 -14.97
CA PHE A 28 -0.19 -3.47 -15.67
C PHE A 28 1.00 -2.61 -15.22
N PRO A 29 2.18 -2.75 -15.87
CA PRO A 29 3.40 -2.05 -15.49
C PRO A 29 3.20 -0.54 -15.33
N TYR A 30 3.54 -0.02 -14.15
CA TYR A 30 3.28 1.38 -13.79
C TYR A 30 3.96 2.40 -14.70
N GLN A 31 5.05 2.01 -15.38
CA GLN A 31 5.74 2.88 -16.33
C GLN A 31 4.83 3.31 -17.50
N HIS A 32 3.83 2.48 -17.83
CA HIS A 32 2.89 2.73 -18.92
C HIS A 32 1.49 3.12 -18.43
N PHE A 33 1.06 2.56 -17.29
CA PHE A 33 -0.32 2.68 -16.81
C PHE A 33 -0.47 3.53 -15.54
N GLY A 34 0.65 4.06 -15.03
CA GLY A 34 0.67 4.88 -13.81
C GLY A 34 0.36 4.07 -12.56
N THR A 35 -0.08 4.77 -11.53
CA THR A 35 -0.42 4.17 -10.23
C THR A 35 -1.80 4.60 -9.78
N TYR A 36 -2.48 3.71 -9.08
CA TYR A 36 -3.85 3.91 -8.64
C TYR A 36 -3.87 4.25 -7.16
N ARG A 37 -4.96 4.86 -6.70
CA ARG A 37 -5.11 5.28 -5.31
C ARG A 37 -6.06 4.35 -4.59
N ALA A 38 -5.75 4.13 -3.33
CA ALA A 38 -6.57 3.41 -2.38
C ALA A 38 -6.44 4.04 -1.00
N LYS A 39 -7.29 3.61 -0.06
CA LYS A 39 -7.26 4.06 1.33
C LYS A 39 -7.32 2.87 2.26
N ILE A 40 -6.43 2.78 3.25
CA ILE A 40 -6.52 1.75 4.28
C ILE A 40 -7.85 1.93 5.02
N VAL A 41 -8.68 0.90 5.04
CA VAL A 41 -9.96 0.92 5.76
C VAL A 41 -9.89 0.14 7.07
N SER A 42 -9.08 -0.93 7.11
CA SER A 42 -8.91 -1.74 8.31
C SER A 42 -7.57 -2.45 8.33
N ILE A 43 -7.13 -2.80 9.52
CA ILE A 43 -5.92 -3.55 9.80
C ILE A 43 -6.29 -4.61 10.83
N SER A 44 -6.04 -5.87 10.52
CA SER A 44 -6.21 -6.97 11.46
C SER A 44 -5.18 -6.87 12.58
N GLN A 45 -5.56 -7.29 13.79
CA GLN A 45 -4.65 -7.36 14.94
C GLN A 45 -3.90 -8.69 15.03
N THR A 46 -4.19 -9.63 14.12
CA THR A 46 -3.58 -10.96 14.08
C THR A 46 -2.42 -10.98 13.09
N ILE A 47 -1.28 -11.51 13.54
CA ILE A 47 -0.12 -11.77 12.70
C ILE A 47 -0.40 -12.99 11.82
N VAL A 48 0.00 -12.90 10.55
CA VAL A 48 0.02 -14.01 9.59
C VAL A 48 1.45 -14.31 9.17
N THR A 49 1.72 -15.59 8.95
CA THR A 49 2.99 -16.13 8.46
C THR A 49 2.80 -16.76 7.08
N ALA A 50 3.90 -17.14 6.44
CA ALA A 50 3.84 -17.78 5.12
C ALA A 50 2.98 -19.06 5.08
N ASN A 51 2.85 -19.76 6.22
CA ASN A 51 2.05 -20.99 6.32
C ASN A 51 0.54 -20.73 6.47
N ASP A 52 0.15 -19.51 6.85
CA ASP A 52 -1.25 -19.15 7.12
C ASP A 52 -1.99 -18.67 5.85
N ILE A 53 -1.26 -18.46 4.75
CA ILE A 53 -1.78 -17.85 3.52
C ILE A 53 -1.75 -18.86 2.40
N VAL A 54 -2.87 -18.95 1.70
CA VAL A 54 -3.01 -19.71 0.45
C VAL A 54 -3.30 -18.71 -0.66
N GLY A 55 -2.42 -18.62 -1.66
CA GLY A 55 -2.60 -17.68 -2.76
C GLY A 55 -1.31 -17.37 -3.52
N PRO A 56 -1.36 -16.41 -4.47
CA PRO A 56 -0.23 -16.07 -5.34
C PRO A 56 0.84 -15.21 -4.64
N VAL A 57 0.63 -14.80 -3.39
CA VAL A 57 1.53 -13.93 -2.63
C VAL A 57 2.32 -14.74 -1.61
N THR A 58 3.65 -14.69 -1.71
CA THR A 58 4.56 -15.31 -0.73
C THR A 58 5.04 -14.26 0.27
N LEU A 59 4.83 -14.51 1.57
CA LEU A 59 5.38 -13.65 2.62
C LEU A 59 6.86 -13.92 2.88
N GLN A 60 7.61 -12.83 3.04
CA GLN A 60 9.03 -12.86 3.41
C GLN A 60 9.25 -12.86 4.94
N GLY A 61 8.17 -12.92 5.74
CA GLY A 61 8.20 -12.89 7.19
C GLY A 61 6.81 -12.59 7.79
N PRO A 62 6.71 -12.43 9.13
CA PRO A 62 5.45 -12.12 9.79
C PRO A 62 4.87 -10.79 9.31
N ALA A 63 3.58 -10.79 9.01
CA ALA A 63 2.86 -9.62 8.50
C ALA A 63 1.49 -9.46 9.16
N TYR A 64 0.93 -8.27 9.10
CA TYR A 64 -0.46 -7.99 9.42
C TYR A 64 -1.26 -7.85 8.13
N ARG A 65 -2.47 -8.41 8.10
CA ARG A 65 -3.39 -8.23 6.99
C ARG A 65 -4.11 -6.89 7.13
N ALA A 66 -4.09 -6.09 6.09
CA ALA A 66 -4.84 -4.85 5.99
C ALA A 66 -5.74 -4.88 4.76
N VAL A 67 -6.86 -4.16 4.83
CA VAL A 67 -7.77 -3.97 3.71
C VAL A 67 -7.65 -2.53 3.25
N ALA A 68 -7.45 -2.35 1.95
CA ALA A 68 -7.45 -1.05 1.30
C ALA A 68 -8.62 -0.95 0.32
N LYS A 69 -9.43 0.09 0.46
CA LYS A 69 -10.51 0.39 -0.49
C LYS A 69 -9.92 1.11 -1.69
N LEU A 70 -10.06 0.51 -2.87
CA LEU A 70 -9.62 1.09 -4.14
C LEU A 70 -10.54 2.26 -4.52
N GLU A 71 -9.98 3.36 -5.00
CA GLU A 71 -10.78 4.51 -5.45
C GLU A 71 -11.59 4.20 -6.71
N ARG A 72 -11.06 3.34 -7.58
CA ARG A 72 -11.71 2.90 -8.83
C ARG A 72 -11.62 1.38 -8.97
N PRO A 73 -12.63 0.73 -9.56
CA PRO A 73 -12.62 -0.71 -9.86
C PRO A 73 -12.02 -1.05 -11.24
N ASP A 74 -11.34 -0.11 -11.88
CA ASP A 74 -10.86 -0.22 -13.26
C ASP A 74 -9.52 0.49 -13.48
N ILE A 75 -8.80 0.07 -14.51
CA ILE A 75 -7.51 0.61 -14.96
C ILE A 75 -7.70 1.23 -16.35
N ASP A 76 -7.10 2.40 -16.56
CA ASP A 76 -7.00 3.01 -17.89
C ASP A 76 -5.84 2.35 -18.66
N ALA A 77 -6.15 1.40 -19.55
CA ALA A 77 -5.16 0.62 -20.31
C ALA A 77 -5.55 0.48 -21.78
N TYR A 78 -4.59 0.63 -22.69
CA TYR A 78 -4.80 0.50 -24.15
C TYR A 78 -5.93 1.42 -24.68
N GLY A 79 -6.06 2.62 -24.12
CA GLY A 79 -7.10 3.58 -24.51
C GLY A 79 -8.51 3.22 -24.05
N LYS A 80 -8.68 2.22 -23.18
CA LYS A 80 -9.98 1.81 -22.62
C LYS A 80 -9.90 1.58 -21.11
N ARG A 81 -11.06 1.56 -20.45
CA ARG A 81 -11.18 1.11 -19.05
C ARG A 81 -11.27 -0.40 -19.00
N VAL A 82 -10.31 -1.02 -18.33
CA VAL A 82 -10.25 -2.46 -18.11
C VAL A 82 -10.66 -2.73 -16.66
N PRO A 83 -11.72 -3.53 -16.42
CA PRO A 83 -12.13 -3.85 -15.06
C PRO A 83 -11.06 -4.68 -14.36
N LEU A 84 -10.84 -4.39 -13.07
CA LEU A 84 -9.98 -5.20 -12.22
C LEU A 84 -10.63 -6.56 -11.99
N GLN A 85 -9.79 -7.59 -11.97
CA GLN A 85 -10.21 -8.96 -11.69
C GLN A 85 -9.85 -9.32 -10.23
N PRO A 86 -10.66 -10.17 -9.58
CA PRO A 86 -10.26 -10.81 -8.32
C PRO A 86 -8.92 -11.55 -8.47
N ASP A 87 -8.23 -11.75 -7.36
CA ASP A 87 -6.96 -12.49 -7.27
C ASP A 87 -5.79 -11.91 -8.07
N MET A 88 -5.94 -10.69 -8.61
CA MET A 88 -4.83 -9.95 -9.18
C MET A 88 -3.79 -9.58 -8.11
N VAL A 89 -2.52 -9.82 -8.43
CA VAL A 89 -1.41 -9.40 -7.59
C VAL A 89 -1.10 -7.91 -7.82
N LEU A 90 -0.76 -7.24 -6.73
CA LEU A 90 -0.38 -5.84 -6.73
C LEU A 90 0.68 -5.57 -5.67
N HIS A 91 1.43 -4.50 -5.89
CA HIS A 91 2.26 -3.86 -4.90
C HIS A 91 1.58 -2.60 -4.38
N ALA A 92 1.80 -2.28 -3.11
CA ALA A 92 1.18 -1.15 -2.45
C ALA A 92 2.19 -0.37 -1.61
N ASP A 93 2.27 0.93 -1.88
CA ASP A 93 3.04 1.87 -1.07
C ASP A 93 2.09 2.64 -0.16
N VAL A 94 2.18 2.42 1.15
CA VAL A 94 1.43 3.20 2.13
C VAL A 94 2.12 4.55 2.33
N ILE A 95 1.38 5.63 2.13
CA ILE A 95 1.90 6.99 2.31
C ILE A 95 1.84 7.33 3.81
N LEU A 96 3.00 7.24 4.47
CA LEU A 96 3.11 7.44 5.92
C LEU A 96 2.96 8.91 6.31
N GLU A 97 3.75 9.80 5.69
CA GLU A 97 3.79 11.23 5.98
C GLU A 97 4.10 12.03 4.71
N ARG A 98 3.50 13.23 4.57
CA ARG A 98 3.92 14.22 3.56
C ARG A 98 4.73 15.30 4.26
N LEU A 99 6.05 15.19 4.20
CA LEU A 99 6.92 16.29 4.58
C LEU A 99 6.89 17.35 3.47
N LYS A 100 6.54 18.59 3.79
CA LYS A 100 6.78 19.69 2.85
C LYS A 100 8.28 19.89 2.77
N LEU A 101 8.84 19.95 1.57
CA LEU A 101 10.28 20.16 1.37
C LEU A 101 10.78 21.41 2.13
N MET A 102 9.94 22.44 2.24
CA MET A 102 10.23 23.68 2.97
C MET A 102 10.29 23.46 4.48
N GLU A 103 9.44 22.59 5.02
CA GLU A 103 9.50 22.19 6.45
C GLU A 103 10.74 21.32 6.73
N TRP A 104 11.22 20.52 5.76
CA TRP A 104 12.45 19.72 5.90
C TRP A 104 13.73 20.57 5.89
N ILE A 105 13.87 21.50 4.94
CA ILE A 105 15.06 22.37 4.80
C ILE A 105 15.23 23.30 6.00
N LEU A 106 14.15 23.71 6.67
CA LEU A 106 14.19 24.62 7.82
C LEU A 106 14.43 23.90 9.17
N ASN A 107 14.52 22.56 9.18
CA ASN A 107 14.68 21.76 10.39
C ASN A 107 16.12 21.28 10.76
N PRO A 108 17.26 21.81 10.24
CA PRO A 108 18.57 21.33 10.66
C PRO A 108 19.05 21.88 12.03
N LEU A 109 18.30 22.77 12.70
CA LEU A 109 18.79 23.48 13.90
C LEU A 109 18.22 22.98 15.25
N ARG A 110 17.47 21.86 15.30
CA ARG A 110 16.88 21.35 16.56
C ARG A 110 17.39 20.00 17.07
N SER A 111 18.36 19.37 16.40
CA SER A 111 18.96 18.11 16.87
C SER A 111 20.20 18.29 17.76
N ALA A 112 20.60 19.52 18.10
CA ALA A 112 21.74 19.79 18.97
C ALA A 112 21.27 20.34 20.33
N ARG A 113 20.52 19.52 21.09
CA ARG A 113 20.39 19.57 22.56
C ARG A 113 19.43 18.46 23.00
N GLY A 114 20.00 17.41 23.57
CA GLY A 114 19.33 16.22 24.09
C GLY A 114 20.37 15.16 24.31
#